data_AF-A0A820J0Q4-F1
#
_entry.id   AF-A0A820J0Q4-F1
#
_cell.length_a   1.000
_cell.length_b   1.000
_cell.length_c   1.000
_cell.angle_alpha   90.00
_cell.angle_beta   90.00
_cell.angle_gamma   90.00
#
_symmetry.space_group_name_H-M   'P 1'
#
loop_
_entity.id
_entity.type
_entity.pdbx_description
1 polymer ?
#
loop_
_entity_poly.entity_id
_entity_poly.type
_entity_poly.pdbx_seq_one_letter_code
_entity_poly.pdbx_strand_id
1 'polypeptide(L)'
;MTFGGDFHYEIAPEAFKNIDKFIKYVNAEQAMNGSNVNIFYSTPSCYLYALNKVDRVWTTKTDDFFPALKRYERHSNNILQATRQLNAFANLNQRNNIFILSETMGIVQHHDAITGTEREEVAFDYAQRLSDGIAVAEFTLTLWNPTIHPVVQHVRVPVKTDYTIHDPTGQTVLSEVLEKKI
;
A
#
# COMPACT_ATOMS: atom_id res chain seq x y z
N MET A 1 24.53 12.90 1.18
CA MET A 1 25.02 11.51 1.12
C MET A 1 24.09 10.65 1.94
N THR A 2 23.63 9.53 1.41
CA THR A 2 22.91 8.51 2.17
C THR A 2 23.94 7.52 2.72
N PHE A 3 24.09 7.44 4.04
CA PHE A 3 25.05 6.51 4.66
C PHE A 3 24.26 5.31 5.21
N GLY A 4 24.33 4.18 4.51
CA GLY A 4 23.57 2.98 4.82
C GLY A 4 23.44 2.06 3.62
N GLY A 5 22.58 1.07 3.75
CA GLY A 5 22.22 0.08 2.74
C GLY A 5 21.14 -0.85 3.29
N ASP A 6 20.81 -1.88 2.54
CA ASP A 6 19.79 -2.86 2.94
C ASP A 6 20.18 -3.49 4.29
N PHE A 7 19.32 -3.30 5.29
CA PHE A 7 19.49 -3.84 6.65
C PHE A 7 20.81 -3.45 7.38
N HIS A 8 21.45 -2.34 6.99
CA HIS A 8 22.83 -1.99 7.36
C HIS A 8 23.09 -1.65 8.84
N TYR A 9 22.08 -1.26 9.63
CA TYR A 9 22.27 -0.71 10.98
C TYR A 9 21.97 -1.69 12.12
N GLU A 10 22.05 -2.99 11.88
CA GLU A 10 21.86 -4.01 12.92
C GLU A 10 22.83 -3.82 14.10
N ILE A 11 24.10 -3.47 13.82
CA ILE A 11 25.10 -3.08 14.81
C ILE A 11 25.43 -1.58 14.66
N ALA A 12 24.44 -0.74 14.95
CA ALA A 12 24.55 0.71 14.83
C ALA A 12 25.80 1.34 15.49
N PRO A 13 26.27 0.91 16.67
CA PRO A 13 27.45 1.52 17.31
C PRO A 13 28.73 1.48 16.46
N GLU A 14 28.94 0.44 15.66
CA GLU A 14 30.11 0.33 14.79
C GLU A 14 30.03 1.31 13.61
N ALA A 15 28.85 1.41 12.99
CA ALA A 15 28.60 2.37 11.92
C ALA A 15 28.83 3.81 12.41
N PHE A 16 28.24 4.18 13.55
CA PHE A 16 28.41 5.53 14.12
C PHE A 16 29.85 5.84 14.51
N LYS A 17 30.57 4.88 15.11
CA LYS A 17 32.00 5.06 15.44
C LYS A 17 32.86 5.39 14.22
N ASN A 18 32.57 4.79 13.08
CA ASN A 18 33.30 5.06 11.84
C ASN A 18 32.89 6.40 11.22
N ILE A 19 31.60 6.75 11.25
CA ILE A 19 31.12 8.06 10.78
C ILE A 19 31.69 9.20 11.64
N ASP A 20 31.75 9.04 12.96
CA ASP A 20 32.33 10.04 13.88
C ASP A 20 33.79 10.32 13.57
N LYS A 21 34.57 9.26 13.32
CA LYS A 21 35.97 9.40 12.87
C LYS A 21 36.04 10.13 11.53
N PHE A 22 35.20 9.76 10.58
CA PHE A 22 35.18 10.39 9.26
C PHE A 22 34.87 11.89 9.33
N ILE A 23 33.81 12.27 10.06
CA ILE A 23 33.46 13.68 10.33
C ILE A 23 34.64 14.41 10.98
N LYS A 24 35.23 13.83 12.03
CA LYS A 24 36.34 14.43 12.77
C LYS A 24 37.52 14.75 11.84
N TYR A 25 37.98 13.78 11.05
CA TYR A 25 39.17 13.96 10.23
C TYR A 25 38.92 14.87 9.03
N VAL A 26 37.78 14.78 8.36
CA VAL A 26 37.48 15.68 7.21
C VAL A 26 37.33 17.13 7.67
N ASN A 27 36.64 17.38 8.79
CA ASN A 27 36.46 18.74 9.27
C ASN A 27 37.76 19.32 9.86
N ALA A 28 38.65 18.48 10.41
CA ALA A 28 39.99 18.91 10.81
C ALA A 28 40.83 19.33 9.60
N GLU A 29 40.76 18.60 8.48
CA GLU A 29 41.42 18.99 7.22
C GLU A 29 40.87 20.32 6.67
N GLN A 30 39.58 20.59 6.80
CA GLN A 30 39.02 21.90 6.48
C GLN A 30 39.60 23.00 7.36
N ALA A 31 39.69 22.79 8.68
CA ALA A 31 40.20 23.77 9.63
C ALA A 31 41.71 24.03 9.50
N MET A 32 42.50 23.00 9.19
CA MET A 32 43.97 23.08 9.15
C MET A 32 44.51 23.39 7.75
N ASN A 33 43.92 22.79 6.72
CA ASN A 33 44.44 22.83 5.34
C ASN A 33 43.50 23.52 4.36
N GLY A 34 42.36 24.07 4.82
CA GLY A 34 41.45 24.88 4.00
C GLY A 34 40.61 24.09 2.99
N SER A 35 40.35 22.80 3.25
CA SER A 35 39.43 22.00 2.43
C SER A 35 38.04 22.65 2.33
N ASN A 36 37.45 22.66 1.13
CA ASN A 36 36.10 23.19 0.87
C ASN A 36 34.97 22.25 1.31
N VAL A 37 35.29 21.16 2.02
CA VAL A 37 34.32 20.13 2.41
C VAL A 37 34.09 20.17 3.91
N ASN A 38 32.82 20.29 4.30
CA ASN A 38 32.36 20.16 5.69
C ASN A 38 31.35 19.00 5.76
N ILE A 39 31.52 18.09 6.71
CA ILE A 39 30.66 16.92 6.89
C ILE A 39 30.03 16.95 8.28
N PHE A 40 28.75 16.63 8.37
CA PHE A 40 28.01 16.54 9.64
C PHE A 40 26.83 15.57 9.49
N TYR A 41 26.34 15.03 10.60
CA TYR A 41 25.09 14.26 10.61
C TYR A 41 23.92 15.12 10.18
N SER A 42 23.02 14.55 9.38
CA SER A 42 21.88 15.28 8.85
C SER A 42 20.71 14.33 8.63
N THR A 43 19.57 14.90 8.27
CA THR A 43 18.36 14.18 7.86
C THR A 43 17.96 14.64 6.46
N PRO A 44 17.16 13.86 5.72
CA PRO A 44 16.61 14.29 4.44
C PRO A 44 15.93 15.66 4.50
N SER A 45 15.24 15.96 5.61
CA SER A 45 14.59 17.26 5.84
C SER A 45 15.60 18.41 5.97
N CYS A 46 16.69 18.22 6.71
CA CYS A 46 17.74 19.23 6.83
C CYS A 46 18.45 19.48 5.49
N TYR A 47 18.66 18.43 4.69
CA TYR A 47 19.21 18.55 3.35
C TYR A 47 18.27 19.33 2.41
N LEU A 48 16.98 18.98 2.40
CA LEU A 48 15.96 19.69 1.62
C LEU A 48 15.86 21.16 2.04
N TYR A 49 15.92 21.44 3.33
CA TYR A 49 15.93 22.81 3.86
C TYR A 49 17.13 23.62 3.33
N ALA A 50 18.33 23.03 3.32
CA ALA A 50 19.52 23.68 2.77
C ALA A 50 19.41 23.90 1.25
N LEU A 51 18.87 22.93 0.50
CA LEU A 51 18.65 23.07 -0.95
C LEU A 51 17.64 24.18 -1.28
N ASN A 52 16.59 24.36 -0.48
CA ASN A 52 15.62 25.44 -0.72
C ASN A 52 16.19 26.84 -0.44
N LYS A 53 17.34 26.95 0.23
CA LYS A 53 18.04 28.22 0.45
C LYS A 53 19.02 28.58 -0.66
N VAL A 54 19.36 27.65 -1.55
CA VAL A 54 20.24 27.97 -2.68
C VAL A 54 19.43 28.61 -3.79
N ASP A 55 19.98 29.66 -4.40
CA ASP A 55 19.35 30.34 -5.54
C ASP A 55 19.50 29.49 -6.81
N ARG A 56 18.64 28.48 -6.92
CA ARG A 56 18.66 27.51 -8.02
C ARG A 56 17.26 27.21 -8.52
N VAL A 57 17.12 27.19 -9.85
CA VAL A 57 15.90 26.74 -10.54
C VAL A 57 16.00 25.24 -10.84
N TRP A 58 14.96 24.49 -10.50
CA TRP A 58 14.86 23.04 -10.70
C TRP A 58 13.99 22.71 -11.92
N THR A 59 14.24 21.56 -12.56
CA THR A 59 13.44 21.08 -13.70
C THR A 59 12.12 20.46 -13.27
N THR A 60 11.10 20.58 -14.10
CA THR A 60 9.79 19.92 -13.89
C THR A 60 9.80 18.52 -14.52
N LYS A 61 9.20 17.55 -13.82
CA LYS A 61 8.96 16.18 -14.33
C LYS A 61 7.47 15.85 -14.22
N THR A 62 6.89 15.26 -15.26
CA THR A 62 5.43 15.02 -15.36
C THR A 62 5.02 13.55 -15.50
N ASP A 63 5.89 12.69 -16.03
CA ASP A 63 5.55 11.29 -16.31
C ASP A 63 5.84 10.35 -15.13
N ASP A 64 5.44 9.08 -15.25
CA ASP A 64 5.45 8.05 -14.20
C ASP A 64 6.53 6.95 -14.38
N PHE A 65 6.52 5.91 -13.52
CA PHE A 65 7.50 4.81 -13.50
C PHE A 65 6.91 3.44 -13.01
N PHE A 66 6.11 2.69 -13.80
CA PHE A 66 5.34 1.51 -13.26
C PHE A 66 5.38 0.15 -14.04
N PRO A 67 5.58 -1.03 -13.36
CA PRO A 67 4.94 -2.37 -13.63
C PRO A 67 4.51 -3.18 -12.33
N ALA A 68 4.07 -4.47 -12.41
CA ALA A 68 2.82 -5.00 -11.78
C ALA A 68 2.74 -6.35 -10.97
N LEU A 69 1.93 -6.34 -9.87
CA LEU A 69 1.20 -7.40 -9.12
C LEU A 69 -0.29 -7.00 -8.90
N LYS A 70 -0.79 -6.16 -9.80
CA LYS A 70 -1.79 -5.11 -9.53
C LYS A 70 -3.25 -5.55 -9.38
N ARG A 71 -3.61 -6.75 -9.84
CA ARG A 71 -5.03 -7.13 -9.94
C ARG A 71 -5.61 -7.56 -8.60
N TYR A 72 -4.86 -8.33 -7.80
CA TYR A 72 -5.37 -8.81 -6.52
C TYR A 72 -5.46 -7.67 -5.50
N GLU A 73 -4.43 -6.82 -5.44
CA GLU A 73 -4.45 -5.56 -4.69
C GLU A 73 -5.67 -4.71 -5.04
N ARG A 74 -5.95 -4.50 -6.34
CA ARG A 74 -7.12 -3.72 -6.77
C ARG A 74 -8.44 -4.31 -6.27
N HIS A 75 -8.57 -5.64 -6.31
CA HIS A 75 -9.77 -6.31 -5.80
C HIS A 75 -9.92 -6.13 -4.29
N SER A 76 -8.84 -6.34 -3.54
CA SER A 76 -8.80 -6.17 -2.08
C SER A 76 -9.07 -4.72 -1.66
N ASN A 77 -8.56 -3.73 -2.39
CA ASN A 77 -8.85 -2.32 -2.14
C ASN A 77 -10.35 -2.01 -2.28
N ASN A 78 -11.02 -2.55 -3.31
CA ASN A 78 -12.46 -2.35 -3.48
C ASN A 78 -13.26 -2.89 -2.28
N ILE A 79 -12.89 -4.07 -1.77
CA ILE A 79 -13.51 -4.65 -0.56
C ILE A 79 -13.25 -3.75 0.65
N LEU A 80 -12.00 -3.31 0.85
CA LEU A 80 -11.64 -2.43 1.96
C LEU A 80 -12.47 -1.14 1.97
N GLN A 81 -12.67 -0.49 0.82
CA GLN A 81 -13.49 0.73 0.74
C GLN A 81 -14.95 0.45 1.06
N ALA A 82 -15.53 -0.64 0.54
CA ALA A 82 -16.91 -1.03 0.83
C ALA A 82 -17.11 -1.31 2.33
N THR A 83 -16.21 -2.08 2.95
CA THR A 83 -16.29 -2.40 4.40
C THR A 83 -16.15 -1.15 5.27
N ARG A 84 -15.28 -0.20 4.88
CA ARG A 84 -15.16 1.10 5.58
C ARG A 84 -16.44 1.92 5.52
N GLN A 85 -17.06 2.01 4.34
CA GLN A 85 -18.32 2.72 4.15
C GLN A 85 -19.45 2.07 4.96
N LEU A 86 -19.60 0.75 4.87
CA LEU A 86 -20.62 0.01 5.63
C LEU A 86 -20.44 0.18 7.14
N ASN A 87 -19.21 0.05 7.65
CA ASN A 87 -18.94 0.26 9.06
C ASN A 87 -19.24 1.69 9.53
N ALA A 88 -19.00 2.69 8.68
CA ALA A 88 -19.35 4.08 8.98
C ALA A 88 -20.88 4.30 8.97
N PHE A 89 -21.58 3.83 7.94
CA PHE A 89 -23.03 4.07 7.79
C PHE A 89 -23.88 3.25 8.77
N ALA A 90 -23.51 2.00 9.02
CA ALA A 90 -24.21 1.12 9.95
C ALA A 90 -23.66 1.19 11.38
N ASN A 91 -22.67 2.05 11.65
CA ASN A 91 -22.07 2.26 12.97
C ASN A 91 -21.62 0.95 13.66
N LEU A 92 -20.97 0.05 12.90
CA LEU A 92 -20.75 -1.34 13.28
C LEU A 92 -19.58 -1.56 14.27
N ASN A 93 -18.84 -0.50 14.63
CA ASN A 93 -17.65 -0.55 15.50
C ASN A 93 -16.59 -1.62 15.13
N GLN A 94 -16.53 -2.05 13.86
CA GLN A 94 -15.63 -3.08 13.33
C GLN A 94 -14.22 -2.57 13.01
N ARG A 95 -13.72 -1.58 13.78
CA ARG A 95 -12.42 -0.93 13.50
C ARG A 95 -11.27 -1.92 13.44
N ASN A 96 -11.21 -2.88 14.37
CA ASN A 96 -10.13 -3.86 14.44
C ASN A 96 -10.13 -4.80 13.21
N ASN A 97 -11.30 -5.24 12.78
CA ASN A 97 -11.44 -6.12 11.61
C ASN A 97 -11.06 -5.40 10.31
N ILE A 98 -11.46 -4.14 10.16
CA ILE A 98 -11.06 -3.28 9.04
C ILE A 98 -9.57 -2.96 9.06
N PHE A 99 -8.98 -2.85 10.26
CA PHE A 99 -7.56 -2.56 10.42
C PHE A 99 -6.69 -3.69 9.84
N ILE A 100 -7.07 -4.95 10.00
CA ILE A 100 -6.32 -6.11 9.46
C ILE A 100 -6.20 -6.03 7.94
N LEU A 101 -7.32 -5.81 7.23
CA LEU A 101 -7.29 -5.64 5.77
C LEU A 101 -6.56 -4.34 5.38
N SER A 102 -6.70 -3.27 6.16
CA SER A 102 -5.99 -2.01 5.90
C SER A 102 -4.46 -2.14 6.02
N GLU A 103 -3.98 -2.82 7.05
CA GLU A 103 -2.56 -3.07 7.29
C GLU A 103 -1.97 -3.94 6.17
N THR A 104 -2.68 -5.01 5.80
CA THR A 104 -2.25 -5.89 4.72
C THR A 104 -2.20 -5.16 3.38
N MET A 105 -3.21 -4.33 3.09
CA MET A 105 -3.16 -3.45 1.92
C MET A 105 -1.95 -2.52 1.94
N GLY A 106 -1.56 -2.01 3.12
CA GLY A 106 -0.35 -1.22 3.30
C GLY A 106 0.93 -2.00 3.01
N ILE A 107 1.05 -3.24 3.51
CA ILE A 107 2.20 -4.13 3.25
C ILE A 107 2.32 -4.42 1.76
N VAL A 108 1.21 -4.70 1.08
CA VAL A 108 1.24 -5.03 -0.36
C VAL A 108 1.61 -3.81 -1.22
N GLN A 109 1.50 -2.58 -0.73
CA GLN A 109 2.06 -1.40 -1.42
C GLN A 109 3.60 -1.30 -1.32
N HIS A 110 4.25 -2.17 -0.55
CA HIS A 110 5.71 -2.24 -0.53
C HIS A 110 6.25 -2.40 -1.95
N HIS A 111 7.38 -1.76 -2.23
CA HIS A 111 7.94 -1.69 -3.58
C HIS A 111 8.57 -3.00 -4.06
N ASP A 112 8.64 -4.02 -3.20
CA ASP A 112 8.89 -5.42 -3.56
C ASP A 112 7.64 -6.29 -3.40
N ALA A 113 6.45 -5.72 -3.31
CA ALA A 113 5.20 -6.49 -3.25
C ALA A 113 4.34 -6.18 -4.46
N ILE A 114 3.80 -4.96 -4.58
CA ILE A 114 2.93 -4.58 -5.71
C ILE A 114 3.64 -4.62 -7.07
N THR A 115 4.97 -4.65 -7.05
CA THR A 115 5.83 -4.71 -8.24
C THR A 115 6.07 -6.14 -8.70
N GLY A 116 5.91 -7.14 -7.83
CA GLY A 116 6.24 -8.54 -8.12
C GLY A 116 7.75 -8.83 -8.16
N THR A 117 8.54 -8.09 -7.39
CA THR A 117 10.02 -8.25 -7.34
C THR A 117 10.52 -9.04 -6.11
N GLU A 118 9.61 -9.56 -5.30
CA GLU A 118 9.89 -10.51 -4.22
C GLU A 118 10.17 -11.94 -4.72
N ARG A 119 10.57 -12.81 -3.78
CA ARG A 119 10.62 -14.25 -4.03
C ARG A 119 9.22 -14.86 -4.01
N GLU A 120 9.04 -15.96 -4.73
CA GLU A 120 7.75 -16.66 -4.85
C GLU A 120 7.12 -17.00 -3.49
N GLU A 121 7.91 -17.48 -2.51
CA GLU A 121 7.40 -17.76 -1.16
C GLU A 121 6.88 -16.52 -0.43
N VAL A 122 7.45 -15.35 -0.71
CA VAL A 122 7.03 -14.06 -0.14
C VAL A 122 5.77 -13.56 -0.86
N ALA A 123 5.67 -13.77 -2.19
CA ALA A 123 4.44 -13.49 -2.94
C ALA A 123 3.26 -14.33 -2.43
N PHE A 124 3.51 -15.60 -2.08
CA PHE A 124 2.49 -16.45 -1.46
C PHE A 124 2.08 -15.96 -0.07
N ASP A 125 3.01 -15.47 0.76
CA ASP A 125 2.70 -14.85 2.05
C ASP A 125 1.82 -13.59 1.86
N TYR A 126 2.12 -12.73 0.88
CA TYR A 126 1.28 -11.58 0.54
C TYR A 126 -0.12 -11.98 0.10
N ALA A 127 -0.25 -13.00 -0.76
CA ALA A 127 -1.53 -13.51 -1.21
C ALA A 127 -2.35 -14.12 -0.05
N GLN A 128 -1.69 -14.81 0.88
CA GLN A 128 -2.31 -15.38 2.07
C GLN A 128 -2.83 -14.27 2.99
N ARG A 129 -2.03 -13.26 3.31
CA ARG A 129 -2.46 -12.12 4.13
C ARG A 129 -3.65 -11.39 3.51
N LEU A 130 -3.64 -11.18 2.20
CA LEU A 130 -4.78 -10.56 1.50
C LEU A 130 -6.04 -11.42 1.61
N SER A 131 -5.90 -12.74 1.45
CA SER A 131 -7.00 -13.68 1.62
C SER A 131 -7.58 -13.63 3.04
N ASP A 132 -6.73 -13.65 4.06
CA ASP A 132 -7.14 -13.60 5.46
C ASP A 132 -7.81 -12.26 5.79
N GLY A 133 -7.25 -11.14 5.32
CA GLY A 133 -7.84 -9.81 5.48
C GLY A 133 -9.21 -9.67 4.81
N ILE A 134 -9.39 -10.28 3.63
CA ILE A 134 -10.71 -10.34 2.96
C ILE A 134 -11.68 -11.23 3.75
N ALA A 135 -11.24 -12.39 4.24
CA ALA A 135 -12.10 -13.31 4.99
C ALA A 135 -12.66 -12.68 6.27
N VAL A 136 -11.85 -11.86 6.96
CA VAL A 136 -12.25 -11.11 8.16
C VAL A 136 -13.29 -10.01 7.84
N ALA A 137 -13.44 -9.62 6.58
CA ALA A 137 -14.49 -8.67 6.15
C ALA A 137 -15.89 -9.32 6.01
N GLU A 138 -16.04 -10.59 6.42
CA GLU A 138 -17.21 -11.48 6.52
C GLU A 138 -18.43 -11.16 5.62
N PHE A 139 -18.75 -12.11 4.74
CA PHE A 139 -19.75 -11.92 3.69
C PHE A 139 -21.19 -12.11 4.21
N THR A 140 -21.93 -11.02 4.25
CA THR A 140 -23.36 -11.04 3.88
C THR A 140 -23.42 -10.55 2.44
N LEU A 141 -24.12 -11.24 1.53
CA LEU A 141 -24.32 -10.74 0.16
C LEU A 141 -25.24 -9.51 0.19
N THR A 142 -24.67 -8.37 0.54
CA THR A 142 -25.31 -7.06 0.45
C THR A 142 -24.84 -6.43 -0.85
N LEU A 143 -25.77 -6.22 -1.79
CA LEU A 143 -25.48 -5.44 -2.98
C LEU A 143 -25.33 -3.97 -2.59
N TRP A 144 -24.09 -3.58 -2.33
CA TRP A 144 -23.73 -2.22 -2.00
C TRP A 144 -23.13 -1.52 -3.22
N ASN A 145 -23.66 -0.35 -3.55
CA ASN A 145 -23.09 0.52 -4.55
C ASN A 145 -22.21 1.57 -3.85
N PRO A 146 -20.86 1.46 -3.90
CA PRO A 146 -19.97 2.39 -3.21
C PRO A 146 -19.81 3.73 -3.95
N THR A 147 -20.49 3.90 -5.09
CA THR A 147 -20.45 5.13 -5.88
C THR A 147 -21.60 6.06 -5.50
N ILE A 148 -21.43 7.36 -5.76
CA ILE A 148 -22.43 8.39 -5.46
C ILE A 148 -23.59 8.44 -6.47
N HIS A 149 -23.61 7.57 -7.48
CA HIS A 149 -24.60 7.57 -8.56
C HIS A 149 -25.29 6.21 -8.66
N PRO A 150 -26.56 6.13 -9.10
CA PRO A 150 -27.23 4.86 -9.35
C PRO A 150 -26.46 4.02 -10.37
N VAL A 151 -26.28 2.72 -10.08
CA VAL A 151 -25.60 1.76 -10.95
C VAL A 151 -26.54 0.60 -11.24
N VAL A 152 -26.68 0.24 -12.51
CA VAL A 152 -27.37 -0.98 -12.95
C VAL A 152 -26.30 -1.92 -13.49
N GLN A 153 -26.14 -3.07 -12.84
CA GLN A 153 -25.15 -4.07 -13.22
C GLN A 153 -25.70 -5.49 -12.97
N HIS A 154 -25.36 -6.41 -13.87
CA HIS A 154 -25.65 -7.83 -13.67
C HIS A 154 -24.78 -8.39 -12.54
N VAL A 155 -25.41 -9.01 -11.56
CA VAL A 155 -24.74 -9.71 -10.46
C VAL A 155 -24.73 -11.19 -10.79
N ARG A 156 -23.56 -11.82 -10.76
CA ARG A 156 -23.41 -13.26 -11.01
C ARG A 156 -23.06 -13.96 -9.70
N VAL A 157 -23.95 -14.85 -9.26
CA VAL A 157 -23.79 -15.63 -8.02
C VAL A 157 -23.81 -17.13 -8.37
N PRO A 158 -22.84 -17.93 -7.88
CA PRO A 158 -22.92 -19.37 -8.03
C PRO A 158 -24.04 -19.92 -7.15
N VAL A 159 -24.94 -20.70 -7.76
CA VAL A 159 -26.07 -21.36 -7.09
C VAL A 159 -26.00 -22.87 -7.24
N LYS A 160 -26.56 -23.62 -6.28
CA LYS A 160 -26.61 -25.10 -6.32
C LYS A 160 -27.91 -25.65 -6.89
N THR A 161 -29.00 -24.89 -6.84
CA THR A 161 -30.36 -25.31 -7.21
C THR A 161 -31.07 -24.18 -7.95
N ASP A 162 -32.24 -24.48 -8.51
CA ASP A 162 -33.13 -23.46 -9.07
C ASP A 162 -33.49 -22.41 -8.02
N TYR A 163 -33.57 -21.16 -8.45
CA TYR A 163 -33.81 -20.01 -7.60
C TYR A 163 -34.66 -18.96 -8.32
N THR A 164 -35.44 -18.22 -7.55
CA THR A 164 -36.14 -17.01 -7.99
C THR A 164 -35.62 -15.82 -7.21
N ILE A 165 -35.21 -14.77 -7.92
CA ILE A 165 -34.76 -13.52 -7.29
C ILE A 165 -35.98 -12.61 -7.10
N HIS A 166 -36.13 -12.06 -5.89
CA HIS A 166 -37.11 -11.02 -5.61
C HIS A 166 -36.39 -9.74 -5.16
N ASP A 167 -36.91 -8.59 -5.54
CA ASP A 167 -36.43 -7.29 -5.07
C ASP A 167 -36.92 -6.97 -3.64
N PRO A 168 -36.51 -5.86 -3.01
CA PRO A 168 -36.97 -5.49 -1.66
C PRO A 168 -38.48 -5.24 -1.54
N THR A 169 -39.20 -5.09 -2.67
CA THR A 169 -40.65 -4.93 -2.71
C THR A 169 -41.39 -6.26 -2.91
N GLY A 170 -40.65 -7.36 -3.12
CA GLY A 170 -41.17 -8.70 -3.39
C GLY A 170 -41.38 -9.02 -4.88
N GLN A 171 -41.08 -8.08 -5.79
CA GLN A 171 -41.25 -8.28 -7.22
C GLN A 171 -40.14 -9.16 -7.78
N THR A 172 -40.49 -10.11 -8.67
CA THR A 172 -39.50 -10.99 -9.29
C THR A 172 -38.57 -10.20 -10.21
N VAL A 173 -37.27 -10.41 -10.05
CA VAL A 173 -36.21 -9.82 -10.87
C VAL A 173 -35.85 -10.79 -12.00
N LEU A 174 -35.67 -10.27 -13.22
CA LEU A 174 -35.23 -11.06 -14.35
C LEU A 174 -33.83 -11.65 -14.07
N SER A 175 -33.72 -12.97 -14.15
CA SER A 175 -32.47 -13.70 -13.90
C SER A 175 -32.22 -14.77 -14.97
N GLU A 176 -30.96 -15.02 -15.27
CA GLU A 176 -30.52 -16.07 -16.20
C GLU A 176 -29.58 -17.04 -15.47
N VAL A 177 -29.79 -18.35 -15.66
CA VAL A 177 -28.88 -19.39 -15.18
C VAL A 177 -27.94 -19.77 -16.31
N LEU A 178 -26.64 -19.53 -16.09
CA LEU A 178 -25.59 -19.87 -17.05
C LEU A 178 -24.88 -21.16 -16.60
N GLU A 179 -24.91 -22.20 -17.44
CA GLU A 179 -24.13 -23.41 -17.20
C GLU A 179 -22.61 -23.13 -17.26
N LYS A 180 -21.84 -23.81 -16.41
CA LYS A 180 -20.38 -23.73 -16.44
C LYS A 180 -19.88 -24.48 -17.67
N LYS A 181 -19.42 -23.77 -18.71
CA LYS A 181 -18.67 -24.38 -19.80
C LYS A 181 -17.36 -24.94 -19.22
N ILE A 182 -17.21 -26.27 -19.29
CA ILE A 182 -16.00 -27.01 -18.97
C ILE A 182 -15.00 -26.81 -20.10
#